data_AF-A0A916CQH8-F1
#
_entry.id   AF-A0A916CQH8-F1
#
_cell.length_a   1.000
_cell.length_b   1.000
_cell.length_c   1.000
_cell.angle_alpha   90.00
_cell.angle_beta   90.00
_cell.angle_gamma   90.00
#
_symmetry.space_group_name_H-M   'P 1'
#
loop_
_entity.id
_entity.type
_entity.pdbx_description
1 polymer ?
#
loop_
_entity_poly.entity_id
_entity_poly.type
_entity_poly.pdbx_seq_one_letter_code
_entity_poly.pdbx_strand_id
1 'polypeptide(L)'
;MATIKMISEEEATGKVKEIYEEIKSQLGIDFVPNLYKVMASKPAYLEANWNKVKAVMVEPGKLDRLTKEIIAVAVSAVMGCEY
;
A
#
# COMPACT_ATOMS: atom_id res chain seq x y z
N MET A 1 8.21 14.65 3.01
CA MET A 1 6.85 14.99 3.52
C MET A 1 5.86 15.05 2.36
N ALA A 2 4.62 14.61 2.55
CA ALA A 2 3.61 14.62 1.48
C ALA A 2 3.14 16.04 1.16
N THR A 3 2.95 16.35 -0.13
CA THR A 3 2.35 17.62 -0.62
C THR A 3 0.83 17.53 -0.77
N ILE A 4 0.27 16.32 -0.60
CA ILE A 4 -1.15 16.01 -0.75
C ILE A 4 -1.73 15.67 0.62
N LYS A 5 -2.98 16.09 0.88
CA LYS A 5 -3.69 15.75 2.12
C LYS A 5 -3.78 14.23 2.27
N MET A 6 -3.32 13.73 3.42
CA MET A 6 -3.52 12.36 3.85
C MET A 6 -4.85 12.24 4.58
N ILE A 7 -5.59 11.15 4.33
CA ILE A 7 -6.76 10.79 5.13
C ILE A 7 -6.29 9.84 6.23
N SER A 8 -6.45 10.23 7.50
CA SER A 8 -6.08 9.38 8.62
C SER A 8 -6.97 8.14 8.70
N GLU A 9 -6.56 7.16 9.50
CA GLU A 9 -7.37 5.95 9.71
C GLU A 9 -8.66 6.25 10.48
N GLU A 10 -8.68 7.32 11.27
CA GLU A 10 -9.84 7.80 12.03
C GLU A 10 -10.84 8.54 11.12
N GLU A 11 -10.33 9.30 10.15
CA GLU A 11 -11.13 10.02 9.16
C GLU A 11 -11.67 9.11 8.04
N ALA A 12 -11.11 7.90 7.89
CA ALA A 12 -11.48 6.96 6.84
C ALA A 12 -12.91 6.43 7.04
N THR A 13 -13.73 6.57 5.99
CA THR A 13 -15.13 6.11 5.98
C THR A 13 -15.44 5.31 4.72
N GLY A 14 -16.50 4.49 4.79
CA GLY A 14 -16.96 3.64 3.68
C GLY A 14 -15.84 2.80 3.08
N LYS A 15 -15.73 2.83 1.75
CA LYS A 15 -14.78 2.03 0.98
C LYS A 15 -13.31 2.22 1.36
N VAL A 16 -12.91 3.44 1.76
CA VAL A 16 -11.52 3.72 2.18
C VAL A 16 -11.19 2.93 3.45
N LYS A 17 -12.11 2.90 4.41
CA LYS A 17 -11.93 2.18 5.67
C LYS A 17 -11.83 0.67 5.42
N GLU A 18 -12.67 0.12 4.56
CA GLU A 18 -12.62 -1.30 4.17
C GLU A 18 -11.26 -1.67 3.58
N ILE A 19 -10.74 -0.85 2.67
CA ILE A 19 -9.42 -1.07 2.06
C ILE A 19 -8.30 -0.95 3.10
N TYR A 20 -8.41 -0.02 4.05
CA TYR A 20 -7.42 0.14 5.12
C TYR A 20 -7.35 -1.08 6.04
N GLU A 21 -8.49 -1.63 6.45
CA GLU A 21 -8.53 -2.86 7.24
C GLU A 21 -7.96 -4.05 6.46
N GLU A 22 -8.26 -4.14 5.16
CA GLU A 22 -7.69 -5.18 4.30
C GLU A 22 -6.16 -5.04 4.19
N ILE A 23 -5.63 -3.83 4.02
CA ILE A 23 -4.19 -3.56 3.98
C ILE A 23 -3.51 -4.06 5.25
N LYS A 24 -4.06 -3.70 6.43
CA LYS A 24 -3.51 -4.13 7.72
C LYS A 24 -3.50 -5.65 7.85
N SER A 25 -4.61 -6.29 7.49
CA SER A 25 -4.75 -7.75 7.54
C SER A 25 -3.80 -8.48 6.60
N GLN A 26 -3.68 -8.04 5.33
CA GLN A 26 -2.87 -8.72 4.31
C GLN A 26 -1.36 -8.49 4.50
N LEU A 27 -0.98 -7.31 4.98
CA LEU A 27 0.42 -6.99 5.22
C LEU A 27 0.89 -7.40 6.61
N GLY A 28 -0.02 -7.68 7.54
CA GLY A 28 0.31 -8.07 8.92
C GLY A 28 0.86 -6.89 9.74
N ILE A 29 0.32 -5.69 9.53
CA ILE A 29 0.75 -4.44 10.16
C ILE A 29 -0.42 -3.74 10.84
N ASP A 30 -0.15 -3.03 11.93
CA ASP A 30 -1.19 -2.36 12.72
C ASP A 30 -1.49 -0.92 12.25
N PHE A 31 -0.83 -0.48 11.17
CA PHE A 31 -0.96 0.87 10.63
C PHE A 31 -1.08 0.86 9.11
N VAL A 32 -1.69 1.90 8.54
CA VAL A 32 -1.75 2.06 7.07
C VAL A 32 -0.58 2.92 6.58
N PRO A 33 0.25 2.45 5.63
CA PRO A 33 1.34 3.24 5.04
C PRO A 33 0.86 4.56 4.44
N ASN A 34 1.67 5.62 4.56
CA ASN A 34 1.31 6.97 4.10
C ASN A 34 1.00 7.03 2.59
N LEU A 35 1.61 6.16 1.78
CA LEU A 35 1.30 6.02 0.36
C LEU A 35 -0.19 5.74 0.10
N TYR A 36 -0.82 4.89 0.91
CA TYR A 36 -2.26 4.63 0.78
C TYR A 36 -3.09 5.78 1.37
N LYS A 37 -2.58 6.43 2.42
CA LYS A 37 -3.24 7.59 3.04
C LYS A 37 -3.37 8.79 2.10
N VAL A 38 -2.40 9.02 1.22
CA VAL A 38 -2.51 10.07 0.18
C VAL A 38 -3.48 9.66 -0.95
N MET A 39 -3.58 8.38 -1.28
CA MET A 39 -4.47 7.86 -2.34
C MET A 39 -5.94 7.87 -1.92
N ALA A 40 -6.22 7.81 -0.62
CA ALA A 40 -7.57 7.71 -0.06
C ALA A 40 -8.52 8.86 -0.45
N SER A 41 -7.98 10.03 -0.82
CA SER A 41 -8.76 11.13 -1.40
C SER A 41 -9.52 10.74 -2.68
N LYS A 42 -9.10 9.68 -3.37
CA LYS A 42 -9.75 9.09 -4.54
C LYS A 42 -9.93 7.57 -4.32
N PRO A 43 -11.06 7.13 -3.75
CA PRO A 43 -11.24 5.72 -3.36
C PRO A 43 -11.02 4.70 -4.49
N ALA A 44 -11.47 5.01 -5.71
CA ALA A 44 -11.25 4.14 -6.87
C ALA A 44 -9.76 4.00 -7.25
N TYR A 45 -8.97 5.06 -7.05
CA TYR A 45 -7.52 5.04 -7.31
C TYR A 45 -6.78 4.24 -6.23
N LEU A 46 -7.18 4.40 -4.96
CA LEU A 46 -6.69 3.59 -3.85
C LEU A 46 -6.96 2.10 -4.10
N GLU A 47 -8.20 1.75 -4.47
CA GLU A 47 -8.60 0.37 -4.73
C GLU A 47 -7.81 -0.24 -5.90
N ALA A 48 -7.68 0.49 -7.02
CA ALA A 48 -6.92 0.01 -8.16
C ALA A 48 -5.44 -0.26 -7.81
N ASN A 49 -4.81 0.63 -7.05
CA ASN A 49 -3.41 0.44 -6.64
C ASN A 49 -3.27 -0.69 -5.63
N TRP A 50 -4.18 -0.80 -4.67
CA TRP A 50 -4.14 -1.89 -3.70
C TRP A 50 -4.33 -3.25 -4.36
N ASN A 51 -5.28 -3.37 -5.30
CA ASN A 51 -5.47 -4.59 -6.08
C ASN A 51 -4.23 -4.95 -6.91
N LYS A 52 -3.53 -3.94 -7.48
CA LYS A 52 -2.24 -4.16 -8.15
C LYS A 52 -1.19 -4.72 -7.19
N VAL A 53 -1.06 -4.14 -6.00
CA VAL A 53 -0.09 -4.60 -4.99
C VAL A 53 -0.44 -6.02 -4.54
N LYS A 54 -1.71 -6.34 -4.28
CA LYS A 54 -2.13 -7.71 -3.93
C LYS A 54 -1.73 -8.70 -5.02
N ALA A 55 -2.09 -8.43 -6.27
CA ALA A 55 -1.79 -9.30 -7.40
C ALA A 55 -0.28 -9.56 -7.60
N VAL A 56 0.57 -8.57 -7.31
CA VAL A 56 2.02 -8.68 -7.50
C VAL A 56 2.71 -9.24 -6.27
N MET A 57 2.43 -8.70 -5.08
CA MET A 57 3.19 -8.95 -3.86
C MET A 57 2.59 -10.04 -2.97
N VAL A 58 1.26 -10.12 -2.88
CA VAL A 58 0.55 -10.99 -1.93
C VAL A 58 0.20 -12.34 -2.54
N GLU A 59 -0.32 -12.34 -3.78
CA GLU A 59 -0.75 -13.58 -4.43
C GLU A 59 0.42 -14.57 -4.62
N PRO A 60 0.16 -15.88 -4.45
CA PRO A 60 1.14 -16.92 -4.71
C PRO A 60 1.67 -16.85 -6.14
N GLY A 61 2.95 -17.17 -6.31
CA GLY A 61 3.58 -17.16 -7.63
C GLY A 61 4.91 -17.90 -7.64
N LYS A 62 5.67 -17.72 -8.72
CA LYS A 62 6.99 -18.35 -8.89
C LYS A 62 8.03 -17.87 -7.89
N LEU A 63 7.90 -16.64 -7.40
CA LEU A 63 8.75 -16.05 -6.39
C LEU A 63 7.97 -16.00 -5.07
N ASP A 64 8.64 -16.37 -3.99
CA ASP A 64 8.11 -16.18 -2.64
C ASP A 64 8.06 -14.68 -2.28
N ARG A 65 7.30 -14.35 -1.24
CA ARG A 65 7.06 -12.98 -0.81
C ARG A 65 8.35 -12.25 -0.40
N LEU A 66 9.27 -12.93 0.32
CA LEU A 66 10.52 -12.33 0.76
C LEU A 66 11.39 -11.93 -0.43
N THR A 67 11.50 -12.80 -1.44
CA THR A 67 12.23 -12.49 -2.68
C THR A 67 11.63 -11.28 -3.40
N LYS A 68 10.30 -11.18 -3.50
CA LYS A 68 9.63 -10.02 -4.10
C LYS A 68 9.94 -8.72 -3.33
N GLU A 69 9.94 -8.77 -2.00
CA GLU A 69 10.24 -7.62 -1.14
C GLU A 69 11.71 -7.18 -1.28
N ILE A 70 12.67 -8.11 -1.34
CA ILE A 70 14.09 -7.81 -1.58
C ILE A 70 14.27 -7.07 -2.92
N ILE A 71 13.63 -7.54 -3.99
CA ILE A 71 13.69 -6.90 -5.30
C ILE A 71 13.09 -5.48 -5.23
N ALA A 72 11.94 -5.32 -4.58
CA ALA A 72 11.30 -4.01 -4.44
C ALA A 72 12.20 -3.00 -3.71
N VAL A 73 12.87 -3.43 -2.63
CA VAL A 73 13.82 -2.59 -1.88
C VAL A 73 15.04 -2.25 -2.72
N ALA A 74 15.63 -3.22 -3.43
CA ALA A 74 16.80 -3.00 -4.28
C ALA A 74 16.51 -1.98 -5.39
N VAL A 75 15.36 -2.11 -6.07
CA VAL A 75 14.94 -1.16 -7.11
C VAL A 75 14.71 0.23 -6.51
N SER A 76 14.08 0.32 -5.34
CA SER A 76 13.83 1.60 -4.66
C SER A 76 15.13 2.32 -4.30
N ALA A 77 16.14 1.58 -3.82
CA ALA A 77 17.47 2.11 -3.53
C ALA A 77 18.19 2.63 -4.78
N VAL A 78 18.14 1.89 -5.89
CA VAL A 78 18.75 2.32 -7.17
C VAL A 78 18.03 3.54 -7.76
N MET A 79 16.73 3.69 -7.52
CA MET A 79 15.95 4.85 -7.96
C MET A 79 16.03 6.06 -7.02
N GLY A 80 16.76 5.96 -5.90
CA GLY A 80 16.87 7.05 -4.93
C GLY A 80 15.54 7.41 -4.26
N CYS A 81 14.65 6.42 -4.09
CA CYS A 81 13.39 6.62 -3.38
C CYS A 81 13.65 6.69 -1.87
N GLU A 82 13.49 7.87 -1.27
CA GLU A 82 13.74 8.13 0.16
C GLU A 82 12.54 7.86 1.09
N TYR A 83 11.39 7.51 0.50
CA TYR A 83 10.19 7.12 1.25
C TYR A 83 10.29 5.68 1.74
#